data_AF-A0A7S4INR9-F1
#
_entry.id   AF-A0A7S4INR9-F1
#
_cell.length_a   1.000
_cell.length_b   1.000
_cell.length_c   1.000
_cell.angle_alpha   90.00
_cell.angle_beta   90.00
_cell.angle_gamma   90.00
#
_symmetry.space_group_name_H-M   'P 1'
#
loop_
_entity.id
_entity.type
_entity.pdbx_description
1 polymer ?
#
loop_
_entity_poly.entity_id
_entity_poly.type
_entity_poly.pdbx_seq_one_letter_code
_entity_poly.pdbx_strand_id
1 'polypeptide(L)'
;MGLWLVQFFALLRKNVLLKRRNTRMTLMEIVYPLYWLLLLLMFQQALPSDTSIHQVNSFPAVPLAPYSAKCSLSGDSLLRRCEIAYAPNNSELITKTMNRLADHLTVLLPFENNEQIEEYYQANPGKLWAAIVWNSDLEPSNVKDTSFTVNNMQLEDVQYTIRMNQSQLYQNTNSELISSGFITLQNALQESIINEKLSEMGMNRTISMVTSTQSFPQKAEDLGNRIYDILWAIMFPMIFSYVLQGLVSSIVTEKKEKLKEGMKMMGLKETVYWSSWLAIQSTVNLLLTALFLLCAYLLHLFTYTPIWFSFLSFFLYSTSIVCMGFLVSVFFNNPKTASTVGWMIFFTQVIVSGVAQYFLFHRTEFWAVFLVYLGSATLPPLPLTQAAVYMAEAEYSHQGFSMFHASPLFYPVWICLLFLLANIILYSFAAWYMSNVLPGEYGTGKKLWFFVTPSYWRSRPTHKPDDEQVLLSELDEDGVEAEVVLQNLSKTYPKSWPFACGKEDIVAVDELSFSIRKGEIFALLGHNGAGKSTTISMLTGLFPPTRGDAFVKGYSVNRNMD
;
A
#
# COMPACT_ATOMS: atom_id res chain seq x y z
N MET A 1 13.96 -35.98 15.96
CA MET A 1 14.53 -35.02 14.99
C MET A 1 14.99 -35.68 13.69
N GLY A 2 15.61 -36.88 13.74
CA GLY A 2 16.09 -37.58 12.54
C GLY A 2 15.04 -37.83 11.45
N LEU A 3 13.84 -38.35 11.79
CA LEU A 3 12.80 -38.63 10.80
C LEU A 3 12.32 -37.38 10.04
N TRP A 4 12.19 -36.25 10.72
CA TRP A 4 11.75 -34.98 10.10
C TRP A 4 12.77 -34.50 9.07
N LEU A 5 14.07 -34.55 9.40
CA LEU A 5 15.15 -34.15 8.50
C LEU A 5 15.24 -35.07 7.28
N VAL A 6 15.13 -36.38 7.48
CA VAL A 6 15.14 -37.36 6.38
C VAL A 6 13.97 -37.12 5.42
N GLN A 7 12.75 -36.92 5.96
CA GLN A 7 11.58 -36.58 5.16
C GLN A 7 11.78 -35.23 4.43
N PHE A 8 12.37 -34.23 5.08
CA PHE A 8 12.63 -32.91 4.51
C PHE A 8 13.58 -32.98 3.30
N PHE A 9 14.73 -33.64 3.43
CA PHE A 9 15.68 -33.76 2.33
C PHE A 9 15.13 -34.61 1.17
N ALA A 10 14.34 -35.65 1.46
CA ALA A 10 13.67 -36.44 0.42
C ALA A 10 12.67 -35.60 -0.38
N LEU A 11 11.83 -34.82 0.30
CA LEU A 11 10.89 -33.89 -0.35
C LEU A 11 11.60 -32.75 -1.08
N LEU A 12 12.69 -32.23 -0.52
CA LEU A 12 13.48 -31.20 -1.18
C LEU A 12 14.03 -31.72 -2.51
N ARG A 13 14.59 -32.95 -2.52
CA ARG A 13 15.06 -33.61 -3.75
C ARG A 13 13.91 -33.82 -4.75
N LYS A 14 12.74 -34.27 -4.29
CA LYS A 14 11.53 -34.37 -5.14
C LYS A 14 11.19 -33.03 -5.77
N ASN A 15 11.17 -31.95 -4.99
CA ASN A 15 10.81 -30.61 -5.46
C ASN A 15 11.83 -30.04 -6.46
N VAL A 16 13.13 -30.30 -6.25
CA VAL A 16 14.18 -29.97 -7.23
C VAL A 16 13.95 -30.72 -8.55
N LEU A 17 13.62 -32.02 -8.49
CA LEU A 17 13.32 -32.81 -9.68
C LEU A 17 12.06 -32.31 -10.40
N LEU A 18 11.03 -31.89 -9.67
CA LEU A 18 9.82 -31.30 -10.25
C LEU A 18 10.13 -30.00 -11.01
N LYS A 19 10.90 -29.09 -10.40
CA LYS A 19 11.35 -27.86 -11.07
C LYS A 19 12.20 -28.15 -12.31
N ARG A 20 13.11 -29.14 -12.23
CA ARG A 20 13.93 -29.57 -13.38
C ARG A 20 13.10 -30.20 -14.50
N ARG A 21 12.05 -30.96 -14.17
CA ARG A 21 11.15 -31.59 -15.16
C ARG A 21 10.26 -30.55 -15.84
N ASN A 22 9.79 -29.55 -15.10
CA ASN A 22 8.95 -28.46 -15.61
C ASN A 22 9.81 -27.31 -16.18
N THR A 23 10.62 -27.61 -17.19
CA THR A 23 11.56 -26.65 -17.81
C THR A 23 10.89 -25.40 -18.36
N ARG A 24 9.69 -25.53 -18.93
CA ARG A 24 8.93 -24.37 -19.46
C ARG A 24 8.58 -23.36 -18.36
N MET A 25 8.19 -23.86 -17.20
CA MET A 25 7.77 -23.03 -16.07
C MET A 25 8.97 -22.34 -15.44
N THR A 26 10.07 -23.06 -15.22
CA THR A 26 11.32 -22.49 -14.69
C THR A 26 11.96 -21.50 -15.66
N LEU A 27 11.86 -21.73 -16.97
CA LEU A 27 12.29 -20.76 -17.98
C LEU A 27 11.47 -19.47 -17.89
N MET A 28 10.15 -19.57 -17.78
CA MET A 28 9.29 -18.39 -17.64
C MET A 28 9.54 -17.63 -16.33
N GLU A 29 9.87 -18.32 -15.23
CA GLU A 29 10.29 -17.67 -13.97
C GLU A 29 11.53 -16.77 -14.13
N ILE A 30 12.43 -17.10 -15.06
CA ILE A 30 13.65 -16.32 -15.36
C ILE A 30 13.39 -15.22 -16.39
N VAL A 31 12.65 -15.55 -17.47
CA VAL A 31 12.37 -14.61 -18.57
C VAL A 31 11.47 -13.46 -18.10
N TYR A 32 10.55 -13.72 -17.18
CA TYR A 32 9.55 -12.74 -16.77
C TYR A 32 10.12 -11.50 -16.04
N PRO A 33 11.04 -11.65 -15.06
CA PRO A 33 11.77 -10.52 -14.49
C PRO A 33 12.57 -9.72 -15.52
N LEU A 34 13.22 -10.40 -16.46
CA LEU A 34 14.03 -9.76 -17.51
C LEU A 34 13.15 -8.99 -18.51
N TYR A 35 11.96 -9.50 -18.81
CA TYR A 35 10.96 -8.79 -19.62
C TYR A 35 10.56 -7.46 -18.98
N TRP A 36 10.24 -7.45 -17.68
CA TRP A 36 9.89 -6.23 -16.97
C TRP A 36 11.06 -5.26 -16.84
N LEU A 37 12.28 -5.77 -16.65
CA LEU A 37 13.51 -4.96 -16.68
C LEU A 37 13.71 -4.28 -18.04
N LEU A 38 13.55 -5.02 -19.15
CA LEU A 38 13.67 -4.47 -20.49
C LEU A 38 12.60 -3.41 -20.76
N LEU A 39 11.37 -3.64 -20.30
CA LEU A 39 10.27 -2.70 -20.44
C LEU A 39 10.51 -1.41 -19.64
N LEU A 40 11.11 -1.51 -18.45
CA LEU A 40 11.56 -0.35 -17.67
C LEU A 40 12.61 0.47 -18.42
N LEU A 41 13.61 -0.19 -19.00
CA LEU A 41 14.65 0.48 -19.78
C LEU A 41 14.08 1.19 -21.02
N MET A 42 13.13 0.56 -21.72
CA MET A 42 12.46 1.21 -22.85
C MET A 42 11.75 2.49 -22.43
N PHE A 43 11.02 2.47 -21.30
CA PHE A 43 10.39 3.67 -20.78
C PHE A 43 11.40 4.72 -20.33
N GLN A 44 12.49 4.31 -19.69
CA GLN A 44 13.54 5.23 -19.25
C GLN A 44 14.21 5.94 -20.44
N GLN A 45 14.39 5.26 -21.58
CA GLN A 45 14.93 5.87 -22.80
C GLN A 45 13.90 6.70 -23.58
N ALA A 46 12.61 6.38 -23.45
CA ALA A 46 11.53 7.11 -24.12
C ALA A 46 11.17 8.42 -23.42
N LEU A 47 11.46 8.53 -22.12
CA LEU A 47 11.32 9.78 -21.38
C LEU A 47 12.45 10.74 -21.78
N PRO A 48 12.16 12.01 -22.12
CA PRO A 48 13.18 12.98 -22.43
C PRO A 48 14.10 13.10 -21.22
N SER A 49 15.36 12.70 -21.38
CA SER A 49 16.43 12.95 -20.42
C SER A 49 16.75 14.43 -20.49
N ASP A 50 15.91 15.27 -19.90
CA ASP A 50 16.17 16.69 -19.87
C ASP A 50 17.36 16.92 -18.94
N THR A 51 18.53 17.02 -19.57
CA THR A 51 19.80 17.49 -19.05
C THR A 51 19.75 18.93 -18.51
N SER A 52 18.56 19.52 -18.33
CA SER A 52 18.32 20.80 -17.66
C SER A 52 18.17 20.68 -16.14
N ILE A 53 18.59 19.56 -15.52
CA ILE A 53 18.58 19.28 -14.07
C ILE A 53 19.26 20.39 -13.22
N HIS A 54 20.01 21.30 -13.85
CA HIS A 54 20.64 22.44 -13.18
C HIS A 54 20.34 23.82 -13.77
N GLN A 55 19.46 23.94 -14.75
CA GLN A 55 18.88 25.26 -15.01
C GLN A 55 17.86 25.51 -13.93
N VAL A 56 18.36 26.06 -12.82
CA VAL A 56 17.59 26.98 -12.00
C VAL A 56 16.83 27.86 -12.98
N ASN A 57 15.52 27.64 -13.12
CA ASN A 57 14.69 28.50 -13.93
C ASN A 57 14.73 29.85 -13.23
N SER A 58 15.67 30.69 -13.64
CA SER A 58 15.74 32.07 -13.22
C SER A 58 14.54 32.71 -13.88
N PHE A 59 13.43 32.77 -13.15
CA PHE A 59 12.28 33.53 -13.60
C PHE A 59 12.75 34.99 -13.73
N PRO A 60 12.65 35.60 -14.93
CA PRO A 60 13.06 36.97 -15.09
C PRO A 60 12.24 37.84 -14.14
N ALA A 61 12.88 38.85 -13.55
CA ALA A 61 12.17 39.83 -12.73
C ALA A 61 11.07 40.46 -13.59
N VAL A 62 9.81 40.34 -13.16
CA VAL A 62 8.69 40.92 -13.87
C VAL A 62 8.52 42.35 -13.36
N PRO A 63 8.71 43.38 -14.21
CA PRO A 63 8.43 44.75 -13.78
C PRO A 63 6.95 44.88 -13.47
N LEU A 64 6.65 45.53 -12.35
CA LEU A 64 5.27 45.76 -11.93
C LEU A 64 4.63 46.80 -12.89
N ALA A 65 3.68 46.36 -13.70
CA ALA A 65 2.87 47.24 -14.54
C ALA A 65 2.03 48.20 -13.67
N PRO A 66 1.70 49.42 -14.13
CA PRO A 66 0.88 50.34 -13.34
C PRO A 66 -0.45 49.70 -12.95
N TYR A 67 -0.92 49.96 -11.72
CA TYR A 67 -2.14 49.33 -11.18
C TYR A 67 -3.38 49.64 -12.05
N SER A 68 -3.41 50.81 -12.70
CA SER A 68 -4.43 51.22 -13.67
C SER A 68 -4.54 50.29 -14.90
N ALA A 69 -3.49 49.56 -15.27
CA ALA A 69 -3.52 48.57 -16.35
C ALA A 69 -4.17 47.23 -15.94
N LYS A 70 -4.27 46.95 -14.63
CA LYS A 70 -4.79 45.66 -14.10
C LYS A 70 -6.24 45.71 -13.65
N CYS A 71 -6.85 46.89 -13.57
CA CYS A 71 -8.25 47.05 -13.16
C CYS A 71 -9.30 46.57 -14.18
N SER A 72 -8.92 46.05 -15.36
CA SER A 72 -9.87 45.58 -16.36
C SER A 72 -10.54 44.28 -15.90
N LEU A 73 -11.63 44.42 -15.14
CA LEU A 73 -12.43 43.31 -14.62
C LEU A 73 -13.28 42.58 -15.68
N SER A 74 -13.15 42.94 -16.96
CA SER A 74 -13.82 42.26 -18.07
C SER A 74 -13.24 42.80 -19.38
N GLY A 75 -12.89 41.91 -20.31
CA GLY A 75 -12.23 42.20 -21.60
C GLY A 75 -13.02 43.04 -22.62
N ASP A 76 -13.76 44.06 -22.17
CA ASP A 76 -14.37 45.07 -23.03
C ASP A 76 -13.57 46.37 -22.97
N SER A 77 -12.87 46.63 -24.07
CA SER A 77 -12.06 47.81 -24.32
C SER A 77 -12.95 48.97 -24.74
N LEU A 78 -13.37 49.83 -23.80
CA LEU A 78 -13.67 51.27 -24.00
C LEU A 78 -13.96 51.94 -22.63
N LEU A 79 -12.87 52.27 -21.91
CA LEU A 79 -12.80 53.20 -20.75
C LEU A 79 -13.74 52.91 -19.55
N ARG A 80 -13.52 51.81 -18.81
CA ARG A 80 -13.93 51.75 -17.39
C ARG A 80 -12.85 52.35 -16.51
N ARG A 81 -13.21 53.32 -15.66
CA ARG A 81 -12.33 53.87 -14.61
C ARG A 81 -12.34 52.93 -13.41
N CYS A 82 -11.19 52.67 -12.77
CA CYS A 82 -11.19 51.88 -11.53
C CYS A 82 -11.77 52.73 -10.40
N GLU A 83 -12.72 52.20 -9.64
CA GLU A 83 -13.19 52.84 -8.41
C GLU A 83 -12.41 52.29 -7.21
N ILE A 84 -11.70 53.17 -6.51
CA ILE A 84 -10.98 52.87 -5.27
C ILE A 84 -11.66 53.64 -4.14
N ALA A 85 -12.21 52.91 -3.17
CA ALA A 85 -12.78 53.52 -1.96
C ALA A 85 -11.68 53.72 -0.90
N TYR A 86 -11.79 54.78 -0.10
CA TYR A 86 -10.96 54.93 1.09
C TYR A 86 -11.70 55.55 2.27
N ALA A 87 -11.31 55.17 3.49
CA ALA A 87 -11.80 55.76 4.73
C ALA A 87 -10.68 55.79 5.79
N PRO A 88 -10.63 56.81 6.68
CA PRO A 88 -11.55 57.94 6.77
C PRO A 88 -11.11 59.14 5.91
N ASN A 89 -12.06 59.90 5.37
CA ASN A 89 -11.82 61.14 4.62
C ASN A 89 -11.51 62.37 5.51
N ASN A 90 -11.53 62.21 6.83
CA ASN A 90 -11.39 63.32 7.79
C ASN A 90 -9.94 63.76 8.02
N SER A 91 -8.96 62.98 7.57
CA SER A 91 -7.54 63.32 7.71
C SER A 91 -7.01 63.97 6.44
N GLU A 92 -6.48 65.18 6.57
CA GLU A 92 -5.88 65.94 5.46
C GLU A 92 -4.70 65.16 4.83
N LEU A 93 -3.91 64.47 5.65
CA LEU A 93 -2.81 63.62 5.20
C LEU A 93 -3.29 62.47 4.31
N ILE A 94 -4.38 61.79 4.71
CA ILE A 94 -4.95 60.68 3.95
C ILE A 94 -5.50 61.18 2.62
N THR A 95 -6.24 62.29 2.62
CA THR A 95 -6.84 62.86 1.41
C THR A 95 -5.77 63.36 0.43
N LYS A 96 -4.68 63.97 0.92
CA LYS A 96 -3.53 64.34 0.09
C LYS A 96 -2.82 63.11 -0.49
N THR A 97 -2.56 62.09 0.34
CA THR A 97 -1.94 60.82 -0.09
C THR A 97 -2.77 60.12 -1.16
N MET A 98 -4.08 60.04 -0.97
CA MET A 98 -5.00 59.41 -1.92
C MET A 98 -5.07 60.23 -3.21
N ASN A 99 -5.12 61.56 -3.15
CA ASN A 99 -5.07 62.41 -4.34
C ASN A 99 -3.77 62.29 -5.14
N ARG A 100 -2.62 62.09 -4.47
CA ARG A 100 -1.35 61.78 -5.15
C ARG A 100 -1.34 60.39 -5.79
N LEU A 101 -2.08 59.45 -5.21
CA LEU A 101 -2.27 58.12 -5.80
C LEU A 101 -3.18 58.17 -7.04
N ALA A 102 -4.07 59.16 -7.21
CA ALA A 102 -5.00 59.19 -8.34
C ALA A 102 -4.33 59.51 -9.68
N ASP A 103 -4.25 58.48 -10.54
CA ASP A 103 -4.00 58.64 -11.98
C ASP A 103 -5.25 59.10 -12.74
N HIS A 104 -5.08 59.67 -13.95
CA HIS A 104 -6.16 60.12 -14.84
C HIS A 104 -7.22 59.04 -15.21
N LEU A 105 -6.97 57.77 -14.88
CA LEU A 105 -7.82 56.62 -15.19
C LEU A 105 -8.53 56.01 -13.96
N THR A 106 -8.34 56.57 -12.75
CA THR A 106 -8.93 56.05 -11.50
C THR A 106 -9.84 57.07 -10.82
N VAL A 107 -10.97 56.62 -10.28
CA VAL A 107 -11.92 57.42 -9.49
C VAL A 107 -11.75 57.05 -8.03
N LEU A 108 -11.45 58.05 -7.21
CA LEU A 108 -11.39 57.90 -5.76
C LEU A 108 -12.76 58.18 -5.14
N LEU A 109 -13.22 57.28 -4.28
CA LEU A 109 -14.46 57.41 -3.54
C LEU A 109 -14.13 57.61 -2.04
N PRO A 110 -14.24 58.84 -1.52
CA PRO A 110 -14.02 59.11 -0.12
C PRO A 110 -15.22 58.67 0.73
N PHE A 111 -14.95 58.03 1.86
CA PHE A 111 -15.95 57.67 2.87
C PHE A 111 -15.50 58.08 4.27
N GLU A 112 -16.46 58.32 5.18
CA GLU A 112 -16.15 58.71 6.55
C GLU A 112 -15.74 57.49 7.39
N ASN A 113 -16.46 56.38 7.24
CA ASN A 113 -16.29 55.15 8.05
C ASN A 113 -16.22 53.89 7.18
N ASN A 114 -15.65 52.81 7.73
CA ASN A 114 -15.59 51.50 7.06
C ASN A 114 -16.98 50.93 6.73
N GLU A 115 -17.98 51.16 7.58
CA GLU A 115 -19.36 50.68 7.36
C GLU A 115 -19.98 51.23 6.07
N GLN A 116 -19.69 52.49 5.71
CA GLN A 116 -20.19 53.12 4.50
C GLN A 116 -19.57 52.51 3.23
N ILE A 117 -18.33 52.05 3.31
CA ILE A 117 -17.67 51.32 2.21
C ILE A 117 -18.37 49.98 1.99
N GLU A 118 -18.73 49.28 3.06
CA GLU A 118 -19.41 47.99 3.00
C GLU A 118 -20.83 48.13 2.43
N GLU A 119 -21.58 49.16 2.83
CA GLU A 119 -22.89 49.48 2.26
C GLU A 119 -22.81 49.81 0.76
N TYR A 120 -21.81 50.62 0.36
CA TYR A 120 -21.58 50.95 -1.04
C TYR A 120 -21.22 49.71 -1.88
N TYR A 121 -20.36 48.84 -1.34
CA TYR A 121 -19.99 47.59 -1.98
C TYR A 121 -21.20 46.65 -2.16
N GLN A 122 -22.05 46.50 -1.15
CA GLN A 122 -23.27 45.70 -1.24
C GLN A 122 -24.24 46.24 -2.30
N ALA A 123 -24.32 47.57 -2.46
CA ALA A 123 -25.14 48.21 -3.49
C ALA A 123 -24.54 48.09 -4.91
N ASN A 124 -23.21 48.04 -5.05
CA ASN A 124 -22.51 48.02 -6.35
C ASN A 124 -21.34 47.02 -6.39
N PRO A 125 -21.59 45.70 -6.30
CA PRO A 125 -20.54 44.70 -6.14
C PRO A 125 -19.62 44.53 -7.36
N GLY A 126 -19.98 45.06 -8.53
CA GLY A 126 -19.19 44.94 -9.77
C GLY A 126 -18.37 46.18 -10.15
N LYS A 127 -18.43 47.27 -9.37
CA LYS A 127 -17.78 48.55 -9.70
C LYS A 127 -16.56 48.86 -8.83
N LEU A 128 -16.65 48.56 -7.54
CA LEU A 128 -15.56 48.75 -6.60
C LEU A 128 -14.43 47.75 -6.87
N TRP A 129 -13.23 48.21 -7.17
CA TRP A 129 -12.09 47.33 -7.42
C TRP A 129 -11.32 47.00 -6.12
N ALA A 130 -11.05 48.04 -5.33
CA ALA A 130 -10.34 47.93 -4.06
C ALA A 130 -10.86 48.97 -3.07
N ALA A 131 -10.77 48.66 -1.77
CA ALA A 131 -11.00 49.61 -0.69
C ALA A 131 -9.78 49.68 0.23
N ILE A 132 -9.37 50.89 0.60
CA ILE A 132 -8.24 51.17 1.49
C ILE A 132 -8.81 51.69 2.81
N VAL A 133 -8.67 50.90 3.86
CA VAL A 133 -9.16 51.23 5.20
C VAL A 133 -7.97 51.55 6.08
N TRP A 134 -7.89 52.78 6.55
CA TRP A 134 -6.84 53.25 7.45
C TRP A 134 -7.23 53.03 8.90
N ASN A 135 -6.28 52.59 9.74
CA ASN A 135 -6.52 52.22 11.14
C ASN A 135 -7.73 51.28 11.32
N SER A 136 -7.62 50.06 10.78
CA SER A 136 -8.52 49.00 11.22
C SER A 136 -8.28 48.74 12.72
N ASP A 137 -9.34 48.74 13.52
CA ASP A 137 -9.33 48.20 14.90
C ASP A 137 -8.83 46.75 14.90
N LEU A 138 -7.52 46.56 14.84
CA LEU A 138 -6.85 45.33 15.22
C LEU A 138 -6.79 45.39 16.75
N GLU A 139 -7.43 44.45 17.42
CA GLU A 139 -7.37 44.29 18.87
C GLU A 139 -5.92 44.54 19.35
N PRO A 140 -5.68 45.48 20.29
CA PRO A 140 -4.34 45.90 20.71
C PRO A 140 -3.74 44.87 21.67
N SER A 141 -3.60 43.64 21.20
CA SER A 141 -2.86 42.60 21.88
C SER A 141 -1.69 42.19 21.00
N ASN A 142 -0.55 42.84 21.25
CA ASN A 142 0.82 42.41 20.93
C ASN A 142 1.57 43.10 19.79
N VAL A 143 1.26 44.34 19.42
CA VAL A 143 2.23 45.17 18.70
C VAL A 143 2.74 46.23 19.67
N LYS A 144 3.96 46.03 20.18
CA LYS A 144 4.68 47.08 20.91
C LYS A 144 4.97 48.18 19.91
N ASP A 145 4.49 49.39 20.16
CA ASP A 145 4.88 50.61 19.45
C ASP A 145 6.41 50.69 19.37
N THR A 146 6.97 50.34 18.22
CA THR A 146 8.40 50.52 17.96
C THR A 146 8.57 51.78 17.13
N SER A 147 8.42 52.94 17.78
CA SER A 147 8.83 54.21 17.17
C SER A 147 10.36 54.22 17.03
N PHE A 148 10.85 53.98 15.82
CA PHE A 148 12.26 54.10 15.51
C PHE A 148 12.63 55.58 15.38
N THR A 149 13.52 56.04 16.25
CA THR A 149 14.09 57.39 16.18
C THR A 149 15.38 57.37 15.39
N VAL A 150 15.39 58.01 14.22
CA VAL A 150 16.61 58.31 13.47
C VAL A 150 16.76 59.84 13.45
N ASN A 151 17.84 60.37 14.00
CA ASN A 151 18.14 61.82 14.03
C ASN A 151 16.98 62.71 14.53
N ASN A 152 16.49 62.51 15.76
CA ASN A 152 15.39 63.27 16.39
C ASN A 152 14.03 63.21 15.65
N MET A 153 13.83 62.28 14.71
CA MET A 153 12.57 62.11 13.99
C MET A 153 11.82 60.88 14.51
N GLN A 154 10.57 61.05 14.93
CA GLN A 154 9.65 59.95 15.21
C GLN A 154 8.91 59.60 13.91
N LEU A 155 9.22 58.42 13.35
CA LEU A 155 8.36 57.83 12.32
C LEU A 155 7.22 57.12 13.05
N GLU A 156 6.01 57.69 12.99
CA GLU A 156 4.80 57.00 13.43
C GLU A 156 4.46 55.85 12.48
N ASP A 157 4.09 54.71 13.05
CA ASP A 157 3.68 53.50 12.33
C ASP A 157 2.39 53.77 11.55
N VAL A 158 2.41 53.48 10.25
CA VAL A 158 1.29 53.73 9.34
C VAL A 158 0.54 52.44 9.11
N GLN A 159 -0.68 52.33 9.62
CA GLN A 159 -1.51 51.12 9.52
C GLN A 159 -2.65 51.29 8.51
N TYR A 160 -2.66 50.45 7.49
CA TYR A 160 -3.73 50.40 6.48
C TYR A 160 -4.01 48.96 6.05
N THR A 161 -5.25 48.70 5.66
CA THR A 161 -5.70 47.42 5.10
C THR A 161 -6.26 47.65 3.70
N ILE A 162 -5.76 46.90 2.72
CA ILE A 162 -6.31 46.88 1.35
C ILE A 162 -7.26 45.69 1.24
N ARG A 163 -8.54 45.97 0.96
CA ARG A 163 -9.58 44.98 0.68
C ARG A 163 -9.84 44.94 -0.81
N MET A 164 -9.60 43.79 -1.44
CA MET A 164 -9.85 43.60 -2.88
C MET A 164 -11.21 42.96 -3.13
N ASN A 165 -11.87 43.37 -4.22
CA ASN A 165 -13.12 42.76 -4.68
C ASN A 165 -12.87 41.44 -5.43
N GLN A 166 -12.17 40.51 -4.79
CA GLN A 166 -11.90 39.17 -5.31
C GLN A 166 -11.93 38.17 -4.15
N SER A 167 -12.96 37.33 -4.12
CA SER A 167 -13.17 36.29 -3.09
C SER A 167 -12.20 35.11 -3.20
N GLN A 168 -11.44 35.00 -4.29
CA GLN A 168 -10.58 33.84 -4.58
C GLN A 168 -9.16 33.92 -3.99
N LEU A 169 -8.73 35.07 -3.45
CA LEU A 169 -7.41 35.22 -2.82
C LEU A 169 -7.21 34.34 -1.57
N TYR A 170 -8.25 33.65 -1.10
CA TYR A 170 -8.19 32.74 0.05
C TYR A 170 -7.48 31.39 -0.26
N GLN A 171 -7.09 31.14 -1.51
CA GLN A 171 -6.32 29.94 -1.90
C GLN A 171 -4.98 30.28 -2.56
N ASN A 172 -4.09 30.90 -1.76
CA ASN A 172 -2.62 30.88 -1.87
C ASN A 172 -2.00 30.47 -3.22
N THR A 173 -2.01 31.37 -4.20
CA THR A 173 -0.94 31.40 -5.21
C THR A 173 -0.35 32.80 -5.34
N ASN A 174 0.98 32.93 -5.25
CA ASN A 174 1.68 34.20 -5.43
C ASN A 174 1.38 34.83 -6.82
N SER A 175 0.98 34.02 -7.80
CA SER A 175 0.50 34.46 -9.11
C SER A 175 -0.77 35.29 -9.05
N GLU A 176 -1.72 34.96 -8.16
CA GLU A 176 -3.00 35.67 -8.04
C GLU A 176 -2.85 37.06 -7.41
N LEU A 177 -1.92 37.23 -6.46
CA LEU A 177 -1.55 38.54 -5.89
C LEU A 177 -0.90 39.45 -6.95
N ILE A 178 -0.13 38.87 -7.87
CA ILE A 178 0.48 39.60 -8.98
C ILE A 178 -0.58 39.93 -10.03
N SER A 179 -1.45 38.99 -10.42
CA SER A 179 -2.46 39.21 -11.47
C SER A 179 -3.59 40.13 -11.04
N SER A 180 -4.01 40.09 -9.76
CA SER A 180 -5.04 40.97 -9.20
C SER A 180 -4.65 42.45 -9.16
N GLY A 181 -3.35 42.75 -9.25
CA GLY A 181 -2.83 44.10 -9.14
C GLY A 181 -2.69 44.62 -7.71
N PHE A 182 -2.80 43.73 -6.70
CA PHE A 182 -2.61 44.06 -5.30
C PHE A 182 -1.23 44.63 -5.01
N ILE A 183 -0.16 43.94 -5.42
CA ILE A 183 1.22 44.38 -5.16
C ILE A 183 1.50 45.74 -5.82
N THR A 184 0.94 45.98 -7.01
CA THR A 184 1.06 47.26 -7.72
C THR A 184 0.34 48.40 -7.03
N LEU A 185 -0.87 48.16 -6.50
CA LEU A 185 -1.59 49.15 -5.70
C LEU A 185 -0.86 49.44 -4.39
N GLN A 186 -0.34 48.40 -3.74
CA GLN A 186 0.44 48.52 -2.50
C GLN A 186 1.69 49.37 -2.70
N ASN A 187 2.45 49.15 -3.78
CA ASN A 187 3.66 49.92 -4.06
C ASN A 187 3.35 51.38 -4.43
N ALA A 188 2.30 51.63 -5.22
CA ALA A 188 1.85 52.99 -5.53
C ALA A 188 1.38 53.74 -4.29
N LEU A 189 0.64 53.06 -3.39
CA LEU A 189 0.21 53.62 -2.11
C LEU A 189 1.40 53.94 -1.20
N GLN A 190 2.36 53.04 -1.08
CA GLN A 190 3.58 53.29 -0.31
C GLN A 190 4.39 54.46 -0.90
N GLU A 191 4.47 54.59 -2.22
CA GLU A 191 5.14 55.70 -2.89
C GLU A 191 4.46 57.04 -2.55
N SER A 192 3.12 57.08 -2.61
CA SER A 192 2.36 58.27 -2.22
C SER A 192 2.55 58.62 -0.75
N ILE A 193 2.54 57.65 0.16
CA ILE A 193 2.76 57.87 1.61
C ILE A 193 4.17 58.44 1.86
N ILE A 194 5.20 57.85 1.25
CA ILE A 194 6.59 58.28 1.41
C ILE A 194 6.74 59.71 0.88
N ASN A 195 6.21 60.01 -0.30
CA ASN A 195 6.30 61.33 -0.91
C ASN A 195 5.53 62.40 -0.12
N GLU A 196 4.38 62.06 0.47
CA GLU A 196 3.65 62.99 1.36
C GLU A 196 4.45 63.30 2.61
N LYS A 197 4.96 62.27 3.31
CA LYS A 197 5.81 62.48 4.49
C LYS A 197 7.08 63.28 4.15
N LEU A 198 7.70 63.07 2.99
CA LEU A 198 8.85 63.86 2.53
C LEU A 198 8.49 65.33 2.30
N SER A 199 7.30 65.61 1.76
CA SER A 199 6.83 66.98 1.58
C SER A 199 6.49 67.68 2.90
N GLU A 200 5.98 66.96 3.90
CA GLU A 200 5.81 67.50 5.27
C GLU A 200 7.15 67.85 5.92
N MET A 201 8.20 67.08 5.63
CA MET A 201 9.57 67.35 6.06
C MET A 201 10.26 68.49 5.27
N GLY A 202 9.57 69.18 4.37
CA GLY A 202 10.09 70.29 3.59
C GLY A 202 11.11 69.89 2.50
N MET A 203 11.23 68.58 2.20
CA MET A 203 12.11 68.08 1.16
C MET A 203 11.37 68.05 -0.18
N ASN A 204 11.76 68.94 -1.11
CA ASN A 204 11.15 69.03 -2.44
C ASN A 204 11.71 67.97 -3.41
N ARG A 205 11.70 66.70 -3.01
CA ARG A 205 12.17 65.56 -3.81
C ARG A 205 11.07 64.52 -3.88
N THR A 206 10.70 64.13 -5.09
CA THR A 206 9.84 62.98 -5.35
C THR A 206 10.69 61.73 -5.50
N ILE A 207 10.35 60.68 -4.77
CA ILE A 207 10.94 59.35 -4.91
C ILE A 207 10.00 58.50 -5.74
N SER A 208 10.51 57.94 -6.83
CA SER A 208 9.82 56.92 -7.61
C SER A 208 10.31 55.52 -7.20
N MET A 209 9.42 54.62 -6.80
CA MET A 209 9.80 53.27 -6.37
C MET A 209 9.70 52.27 -7.53
N VAL A 210 10.84 51.96 -8.15
CA VAL A 210 10.92 50.87 -9.14
C VAL A 210 11.11 49.55 -8.41
N THR A 211 10.02 48.80 -8.31
CA THR A 211 9.97 47.50 -7.64
C THR A 211 9.73 46.40 -8.67
N SER A 212 10.40 45.26 -8.48
CA SER A 212 10.22 44.07 -9.31
C SER A 212 10.05 42.86 -8.41
N THR A 213 9.23 41.92 -8.83
CA THR A 213 9.07 40.65 -8.11
C THR A 213 9.80 39.56 -8.88
N GLN A 214 10.53 38.74 -8.14
CA GLN A 214 11.20 37.56 -8.68
C GLN A 214 10.92 36.40 -7.74
N SER A 215 10.42 35.30 -8.28
CA SER A 215 10.26 34.07 -7.51
C SER A 215 11.62 33.50 -7.17
N PHE A 216 11.76 32.93 -5.97
CA PHE A 216 12.94 32.16 -5.65
C PHE A 216 13.13 31.05 -6.68
N PRO A 217 14.38 30.74 -7.05
CA PRO A 217 14.68 29.63 -7.92
C PRO A 217 14.12 28.34 -7.31
N GLN A 218 13.16 27.73 -7.99
CA GLN A 218 12.63 26.42 -7.60
C GLN A 218 13.38 25.33 -8.37
N LYS A 219 13.57 24.17 -7.73
CA LYS A 219 13.94 22.97 -8.47
C LYS A 219 12.81 22.68 -9.45
N ALA A 220 13.14 22.41 -10.71
CA ALA A 220 12.14 21.93 -11.65
C ALA A 220 11.61 20.59 -11.11
N GLU A 221 10.37 20.56 -10.61
CA GLU A 221 9.65 19.30 -10.47
C GLU A 221 9.28 18.85 -11.88
N ASP A 222 10.21 18.16 -12.52
CA ASP A 222 9.98 17.66 -13.85
C ASP A 222 8.84 16.64 -13.82
N LEU A 223 7.84 16.85 -14.68
CA LEU A 223 6.79 15.86 -14.96
C LEU A 223 7.40 14.47 -15.20
N GLY A 224 8.61 14.42 -15.77
CA GLY A 224 9.41 13.21 -15.95
C GLY A 224 9.69 12.47 -14.64
N ASN A 225 10.11 13.16 -13.57
CA ASN A 225 10.43 12.53 -12.27
C ASN A 225 9.18 11.88 -11.65
N ARG A 226 8.03 12.56 -11.73
CA ARG A 226 6.75 11.97 -11.27
C ARG A 226 6.35 10.76 -12.10
N ILE A 227 6.62 10.77 -13.42
CA ILE A 227 6.38 9.61 -14.28
C ILE A 227 7.31 8.45 -13.89
N TYR A 228 8.59 8.72 -13.57
CA TYR A 228 9.51 7.71 -13.06
C TYR A 228 9.01 7.07 -11.77
N ASP A 229 8.56 7.85 -10.80
CA ASP A 229 8.02 7.36 -9.53
C ASP A 229 6.82 6.42 -9.75
N ILE A 230 5.87 6.82 -10.62
CA ILE A 230 4.68 6.02 -10.94
C ILE A 230 5.07 4.72 -11.67
N LEU A 231 5.99 4.79 -12.64
CA LEU A 231 6.47 3.63 -13.39
C LEU A 231 7.14 2.62 -12.45
N TRP A 232 8.06 3.07 -11.59
CA TRP A 232 8.76 2.20 -10.66
C TRP A 232 7.82 1.59 -9.64
N ALA A 233 6.87 2.36 -9.11
CA ALA A 233 5.84 1.88 -8.19
C ALA A 233 4.98 0.76 -8.76
N ILE A 234 4.67 0.77 -10.06
CA ILE A 234 3.83 -0.26 -10.70
C ILE A 234 4.67 -1.44 -11.18
N MET A 235 5.82 -1.17 -11.80
CA MET A 235 6.59 -2.19 -12.52
C MET A 235 7.41 -3.08 -11.60
N PHE A 236 7.98 -2.55 -10.51
CA PHE A 236 8.79 -3.35 -9.58
C PHE A 236 8.00 -4.46 -8.89
N PRO A 237 6.78 -4.23 -8.36
CA PRO A 237 5.93 -5.31 -7.86
C PRO A 237 5.66 -6.41 -8.91
N MET A 238 5.45 -6.01 -10.17
CA MET A 238 5.09 -6.94 -11.23
C MET A 238 6.17 -7.97 -11.54
N ILE A 239 7.45 -7.67 -11.30
CA ILE A 239 8.62 -8.53 -11.58
C ILE A 239 8.43 -9.97 -11.06
N PHE A 240 7.90 -10.13 -9.84
CA PHE A 240 7.77 -11.42 -9.18
C PHE A 240 6.37 -12.05 -9.29
N SER A 241 5.46 -11.46 -10.08
CA SER A 241 4.08 -11.93 -10.17
C SER A 241 3.95 -13.33 -10.78
N TYR A 242 4.83 -13.72 -11.71
CA TYR A 242 4.82 -15.06 -12.30
C TYR A 242 5.21 -16.14 -11.27
N VAL A 243 6.08 -15.82 -10.32
CA VAL A 243 6.49 -16.76 -9.25
C VAL A 243 5.27 -17.17 -8.41
N LEU A 244 4.41 -16.20 -8.08
CA LEU A 244 3.15 -16.46 -7.37
C LEU A 244 2.27 -17.45 -8.16
N GLN A 245 2.00 -17.12 -9.42
CA GLN A 245 1.11 -17.88 -10.28
C GLN A 245 1.60 -19.33 -10.44
N GLY A 246 2.90 -19.48 -10.68
CA GLY A 246 3.53 -20.77 -10.85
C GLY A 246 3.47 -21.64 -9.59
N LEU A 247 3.79 -21.06 -8.43
CA LEU A 247 3.72 -21.74 -7.15
C LEU A 247 2.32 -22.26 -6.85
N VAL A 248 1.31 -21.39 -6.94
CA VAL A 248 -0.09 -21.73 -6.66
C VAL A 248 -0.55 -22.85 -7.59
N SER A 249 -0.21 -22.77 -8.88
CA SER A 249 -0.55 -23.81 -9.85
C SER A 249 0.08 -25.16 -9.49
N SER A 250 1.34 -25.18 -9.06
CA SER A 250 2.06 -26.42 -8.72
C SER A 250 1.47 -27.11 -7.49
N ILE A 251 1.22 -26.36 -6.41
CA ILE A 251 0.66 -26.91 -5.17
C ILE A 251 -0.75 -27.43 -5.38
N VAL A 252 -1.58 -26.67 -6.08
CA VAL A 252 -2.96 -27.09 -6.35
C VAL A 252 -3.00 -28.25 -7.34
N THR A 253 -2.00 -28.40 -8.21
CA THR A 253 -1.85 -29.59 -9.05
C THR A 253 -1.53 -30.83 -8.21
N GLU A 254 -0.60 -30.73 -7.25
CA GLU A 254 -0.34 -31.83 -6.30
C GLU A 254 -1.56 -32.17 -5.45
N LYS A 255 -2.36 -31.17 -5.08
CA LYS A 255 -3.63 -31.34 -4.36
C LYS A 255 -4.67 -32.05 -5.23
N LYS A 256 -4.80 -31.65 -6.49
CA LYS A 256 -5.72 -32.26 -7.47
C LYS A 256 -5.36 -33.73 -7.76
N GLU A 257 -4.07 -34.03 -7.88
CA GLU A 257 -3.56 -35.39 -8.08
C GLU A 257 -3.53 -36.23 -6.79
N LYS A 258 -3.93 -35.64 -5.65
CA LYS A 258 -3.95 -36.28 -4.32
C LYS A 258 -2.57 -36.78 -3.86
N LEU A 259 -1.50 -36.22 -4.42
CA LEU A 259 -0.13 -36.58 -4.05
C LEU A 259 0.16 -36.20 -2.59
N LYS A 260 -0.37 -35.06 -2.12
CA LYS A 260 -0.23 -34.64 -0.71
C LYS A 260 -0.83 -35.66 0.25
N GLU A 261 -2.04 -36.13 -0.02
CA GLU A 261 -2.73 -37.13 0.81
C GLU A 261 -2.08 -38.51 0.71
N GLY A 262 -1.61 -38.89 -0.49
CA GLY A 262 -0.80 -40.09 -0.70
C GLY A 262 0.45 -40.11 0.17
N MET A 263 1.16 -38.97 0.25
CA MET A 263 2.34 -38.86 1.12
C MET A 263 1.97 -38.86 2.62
N LYS A 264 0.83 -38.26 3.00
CA LYS A 264 0.33 -38.32 4.39
C LYS A 264 0.01 -39.75 4.82
N MET A 265 -0.61 -40.56 3.96
CA MET A 265 -0.86 -41.98 4.23
C MET A 265 0.44 -42.80 4.41
N MET A 266 1.56 -42.34 3.84
CA MET A 266 2.89 -42.94 4.06
C MET A 266 3.58 -42.45 5.36
N GLY A 267 2.90 -41.63 6.18
CA GLY A 267 3.44 -41.07 7.42
C GLY A 267 4.22 -39.76 7.25
N LEU A 268 3.97 -38.99 6.18
CA LEU A 268 4.59 -37.68 6.00
C LEU A 268 3.97 -36.63 6.93
N LYS A 269 4.82 -35.93 7.70
CA LYS A 269 4.40 -34.79 8.51
C LYS A 269 4.06 -33.57 7.65
N GLU A 270 2.94 -32.91 7.95
CA GLU A 270 2.49 -31.73 7.20
C GLU A 270 3.47 -30.54 7.26
N THR A 271 4.17 -30.36 8.38
CA THR A 271 5.17 -29.28 8.51
C THR A 271 6.36 -29.47 7.56
N VAL A 272 6.72 -30.73 7.25
CA VAL A 272 7.79 -31.06 6.30
C VAL A 272 7.37 -30.69 4.87
N TYR A 273 6.12 -30.97 4.51
CA TYR A 273 5.57 -30.64 3.19
C TYR A 273 5.68 -29.13 2.90
N TRP A 274 5.16 -28.30 3.82
CA TRP A 274 5.15 -26.84 3.64
C TRP A 274 6.56 -26.23 3.70
N SER A 275 7.40 -26.68 4.65
CA SER A 275 8.78 -26.18 4.76
C SER A 275 9.64 -26.56 3.55
N SER A 276 9.44 -27.75 2.96
CA SER A 276 10.15 -28.16 1.75
C SER A 276 9.79 -27.29 0.54
N TRP A 277 8.50 -26.98 0.38
CA TRP A 277 8.04 -26.05 -0.66
C TRP A 277 8.54 -24.62 -0.43
N LEU A 278 8.54 -24.14 0.81
CA LEU A 278 9.10 -22.82 1.15
C LEU A 278 10.61 -22.76 0.86
N ALA A 279 11.38 -23.80 1.21
CA ALA A 279 12.81 -23.83 1.02
C ALA A 279 13.21 -23.82 -0.46
N ILE A 280 12.58 -24.64 -1.30
CA ILE A 280 12.88 -24.65 -2.74
C ILE A 280 12.53 -23.32 -3.40
N GLN A 281 11.37 -22.74 -3.05
CA GLN A 281 10.96 -21.46 -3.65
C GLN A 281 11.79 -20.29 -3.13
N SER A 282 12.18 -20.28 -1.86
CA SER A 282 13.10 -19.26 -1.33
C SER A 282 14.47 -19.34 -2.00
N THR A 283 14.95 -20.55 -2.32
CA THR A 283 16.21 -20.75 -3.06
C THR A 283 16.10 -20.23 -4.49
N VAL A 284 15.00 -20.53 -5.18
CA VAL A 284 14.72 -20.00 -6.53
C VAL A 284 14.62 -18.48 -6.50
N ASN A 285 13.90 -17.92 -5.53
CA ASN A 285 13.76 -16.47 -5.37
C ASN A 285 15.10 -15.79 -5.10
N LEU A 286 15.97 -16.38 -4.28
CA LEU A 286 17.31 -15.85 -4.02
C LEU A 286 18.13 -15.76 -5.31
N LEU A 287 18.08 -16.79 -6.15
CA LEU A 287 18.79 -16.79 -7.44
C LEU A 287 18.18 -15.78 -8.41
N LEU A 288 16.84 -15.69 -8.48
CA LEU A 288 16.15 -14.74 -9.35
C LEU A 288 16.40 -13.28 -8.93
N THR A 289 16.40 -12.96 -7.64
CA THR A 289 16.67 -11.60 -7.15
C THR A 289 18.12 -11.22 -7.39
N ALA A 290 19.07 -12.15 -7.17
CA ALA A 290 20.48 -11.93 -7.49
C ALA A 290 20.70 -11.70 -8.99
N LEU A 291 20.06 -12.49 -9.85
CA LEU A 291 20.14 -12.33 -11.31
C LEU A 291 19.53 -11.00 -11.77
N PHE A 292 18.35 -10.65 -11.26
CA PHE A 292 17.66 -9.40 -11.58
C PHE A 292 18.54 -8.19 -11.20
N LEU A 293 19.09 -8.18 -9.99
CA LEU A 293 19.94 -7.08 -9.54
C LEU A 293 21.26 -7.03 -10.30
N LEU A 294 21.88 -8.17 -10.59
CA LEU A 294 23.07 -8.20 -11.45
C LEU A 294 22.79 -7.50 -12.78
N CYS A 295 21.67 -7.81 -13.43
CA CYS A 295 21.27 -7.16 -14.68
C CYS A 295 20.96 -5.67 -14.48
N ALA A 296 20.22 -5.30 -13.43
CA ALA A 296 19.85 -3.92 -13.16
C ALA A 296 21.06 -3.01 -12.89
N TYR A 297 22.06 -3.49 -12.14
CA TYR A 297 23.30 -2.75 -11.88
C TYR A 297 24.20 -2.70 -13.13
N LEU A 298 24.29 -3.78 -13.91
CA LEU A 298 25.02 -3.78 -15.19
C LEU A 298 24.43 -2.80 -16.21
N LEU A 299 23.12 -2.57 -16.15
CA LEU A 299 22.38 -1.65 -17.01
C LEU A 299 22.31 -0.22 -16.43
N HIS A 300 23.06 0.08 -15.36
CA HIS A 300 23.09 1.38 -14.69
C HIS A 300 21.70 1.88 -14.24
N LEU A 301 20.78 0.97 -13.90
CA LEU A 301 19.46 1.32 -13.38
C LEU A 301 19.52 1.69 -11.89
N PHE A 302 20.49 1.14 -11.15
CA PHE A 302 20.81 1.52 -9.78
C PHE A 302 22.29 1.92 -9.68
N THR A 303 22.55 3.21 -9.55
CA THR A 303 23.88 3.85 -9.44
C THR A 303 24.07 4.44 -8.06
N TYR A 304 23.03 5.09 -7.51
CA TYR A 304 23.08 5.76 -6.21
C TYR A 304 22.44 4.95 -5.08
N THR A 305 21.64 3.94 -5.43
CA THR A 305 21.07 3.01 -4.46
C THR A 305 22.09 1.93 -4.06
N PRO A 306 22.24 1.60 -2.75
CA PRO A 306 23.16 0.54 -2.31
C PRO A 306 22.62 -0.86 -2.59
N ILE A 307 23.47 -1.74 -3.14
CA ILE A 307 23.13 -3.12 -3.56
C ILE A 307 22.45 -3.93 -2.47
N TRP A 308 22.95 -3.87 -1.24
CA TRP A 308 22.42 -4.67 -0.13
C TRP A 308 20.95 -4.34 0.17
N PHE A 309 20.55 -3.06 0.03
CA PHE A 309 19.20 -2.60 0.32
C PHE A 309 18.23 -3.06 -0.76
N SER A 310 18.61 -2.88 -2.04
CA SER A 310 17.84 -3.40 -3.17
C SER A 310 17.65 -4.91 -3.03
N PHE A 311 18.74 -5.64 -2.72
CA PHE A 311 18.71 -7.09 -2.52
C PHE A 311 17.72 -7.51 -1.43
N LEU A 312 17.82 -6.92 -0.24
CA LEU A 312 16.98 -7.29 0.89
C LEU A 312 15.50 -6.97 0.61
N SER A 313 15.21 -5.81 -0.01
CA SER A 313 13.84 -5.39 -0.33
C SER A 313 13.18 -6.34 -1.32
N PHE A 314 13.83 -6.64 -2.45
CA PHE A 314 13.26 -7.54 -3.46
C PHE A 314 13.19 -8.99 -2.97
N PHE A 315 14.17 -9.46 -2.18
CA PHE A 315 14.16 -10.83 -1.64
C PHE A 315 13.05 -11.03 -0.60
N LEU A 316 12.90 -10.11 0.35
CA LEU A 316 11.82 -10.18 1.34
C LEU A 316 10.45 -10.05 0.66
N TYR A 317 10.33 -9.15 -0.32
CA TYR A 317 9.11 -9.02 -1.11
C TYR A 317 8.74 -10.31 -1.83
N SER A 318 9.67 -10.90 -2.59
CA SER A 318 9.44 -12.14 -3.32
C SER A 318 9.04 -13.28 -2.38
N THR A 319 9.67 -13.37 -1.21
CA THR A 319 9.32 -14.35 -0.16
C THR A 319 7.93 -14.08 0.43
N SER A 320 7.55 -12.83 0.66
CA SER A 320 6.21 -12.48 1.16
C SER A 320 5.09 -12.86 0.19
N ILE A 321 5.31 -12.67 -1.12
CA ILE A 321 4.38 -13.10 -2.17
C ILE A 321 4.27 -14.64 -2.19
N VAL A 322 5.38 -15.36 -2.02
CA VAL A 322 5.36 -16.83 -1.94
C VAL A 322 4.50 -17.30 -0.76
N CYS A 323 4.63 -16.67 0.41
CA CYS A 323 3.80 -16.96 1.58
C CYS A 323 2.32 -16.66 1.32
N MET A 324 2.01 -15.54 0.65
CA MET A 324 0.64 -15.26 0.19
C MET A 324 0.13 -16.34 -0.78
N GLY A 325 0.98 -16.82 -1.69
CA GLY A 325 0.66 -17.93 -2.59
C GLY A 325 0.31 -19.23 -1.85
N PHE A 326 1.02 -19.54 -0.76
CA PHE A 326 0.65 -20.68 0.09
C PHE A 326 -0.75 -20.51 0.67
N LEU A 327 -1.10 -19.33 1.19
CA LEU A 327 -2.44 -19.06 1.72
C LEU A 327 -3.51 -19.24 0.64
N VAL A 328 -3.32 -18.66 -0.55
CA VAL A 328 -4.26 -18.78 -1.67
C VAL A 328 -4.43 -20.26 -2.07
N SER A 329 -3.35 -21.04 -2.11
CA SER A 329 -3.39 -22.45 -2.52
C SER A 329 -4.27 -23.34 -1.62
N VAL A 330 -4.50 -22.95 -0.36
CA VAL A 330 -5.33 -23.72 0.58
C VAL A 330 -6.80 -23.74 0.13
N PHE A 331 -7.31 -22.62 -0.38
CA PHE A 331 -8.74 -22.42 -0.69
C PHE A 331 -9.22 -23.08 -1.98
N PHE A 332 -8.31 -23.50 -2.86
CA PHE A 332 -8.68 -24.00 -4.19
C PHE A 332 -8.28 -25.48 -4.39
N ASN A 333 -9.06 -26.18 -5.22
CA ASN A 333 -8.76 -27.56 -5.64
C ASN A 333 -8.40 -27.65 -7.13
N ASN A 334 -8.76 -26.65 -7.93
CA ASN A 334 -8.47 -26.60 -9.36
C ASN A 334 -7.28 -25.65 -9.64
N PRO A 335 -6.20 -26.11 -10.32
CA PRO A 335 -4.97 -25.32 -10.46
C PRO A 335 -5.14 -24.10 -11.36
N LYS A 336 -5.95 -24.20 -12.42
CA LYS A 336 -6.22 -23.08 -13.33
C LYS A 336 -6.94 -21.95 -12.59
N THR A 337 -8.04 -22.24 -11.91
CA THR A 337 -8.83 -21.25 -11.16
C THR A 337 -8.03 -20.65 -10.02
N ALA A 338 -7.24 -21.46 -9.30
CA ALA A 338 -6.38 -20.99 -8.23
C ALA A 338 -5.34 -19.97 -8.74
N SER A 339 -4.69 -20.29 -9.86
CA SER A 339 -3.65 -19.43 -10.44
C SER A 339 -4.21 -18.11 -10.97
N THR A 340 -5.39 -18.13 -11.61
CA THR A 340 -6.03 -16.91 -12.13
C THR A 340 -6.54 -16.02 -10.99
N VAL A 341 -7.19 -16.61 -9.98
CA VAL A 341 -7.68 -15.85 -8.82
C VAL A 341 -6.52 -15.30 -7.99
N GLY A 342 -5.46 -16.09 -7.78
CA GLY A 342 -4.26 -15.61 -7.10
C GLY A 342 -3.61 -14.43 -7.80
N TRP A 343 -3.56 -14.46 -9.14
CA TRP A 343 -3.06 -13.34 -9.94
C TRP A 343 -3.99 -12.12 -9.89
N MET A 344 -5.32 -12.31 -9.91
CA MET A 344 -6.28 -11.22 -9.75
C MET A 344 -6.14 -10.54 -8.38
N ILE A 345 -6.03 -11.32 -7.30
CA ILE A 345 -5.80 -10.78 -5.94
C ILE A 345 -4.54 -9.93 -5.94
N PHE A 346 -3.43 -10.45 -6.46
CA PHE A 346 -2.18 -9.73 -6.57
C PHE A 346 -2.32 -8.41 -7.36
N PHE A 347 -2.98 -8.46 -8.51
CA PHE A 347 -3.18 -7.27 -9.34
C PHE A 347 -4.02 -6.20 -8.63
N THR A 348 -5.08 -6.61 -7.92
CA THR A 348 -5.85 -5.71 -7.06
C THR A 348 -4.97 -5.08 -5.99
N GLN A 349 -4.08 -5.84 -5.35
CA GLN A 349 -3.16 -5.29 -4.35
C GLN A 349 -2.18 -4.27 -4.95
N VAL A 350 -1.68 -4.49 -6.17
CA VAL A 350 -0.80 -3.54 -6.86
C VAL A 350 -1.54 -2.23 -7.17
N ILE A 351 -2.78 -2.31 -7.68
CA ILE A 351 -3.61 -1.11 -7.91
C ILE A 351 -3.85 -0.37 -6.59
N VAL A 352 -4.24 -1.09 -5.54
CA VAL A 352 -4.48 -0.49 -4.22
C VAL A 352 -3.20 0.17 -3.68
N SER A 353 -2.02 -0.43 -3.88
CA SER A 353 -0.76 0.20 -3.49
C SER A 353 -0.44 1.48 -4.28
N GLY A 354 -0.73 1.51 -5.58
CA GLY A 354 -0.54 2.72 -6.40
C GLY A 354 -1.50 3.85 -6.00
N VAL A 355 -2.77 3.51 -5.75
CA VAL A 355 -3.77 4.48 -5.25
C VAL A 355 -3.40 4.97 -3.85
N ALA A 356 -2.96 4.07 -2.96
CA ALA A 356 -2.49 4.43 -1.63
C ALA A 356 -1.30 5.40 -1.69
N GLN A 357 -0.35 5.16 -2.61
CA GLN A 357 0.76 6.08 -2.89
C GLN A 357 0.25 7.46 -3.32
N TYR A 358 -0.73 7.54 -4.21
CA TYR A 358 -1.31 8.83 -4.63
C TYR A 358 -1.90 9.64 -3.46
N PHE A 359 -2.59 8.97 -2.53
CA PHE A 359 -3.11 9.61 -1.32
C PHE A 359 -2.00 10.06 -0.35
N LEU A 360 -0.81 9.44 -0.40
CA LEU A 360 0.35 9.93 0.35
C LEU A 360 0.90 11.25 -0.20
N PHE A 361 0.84 11.47 -1.52
CA PHE A 361 1.40 12.68 -2.12
C PHE A 361 0.61 13.95 -1.74
N HIS A 362 -0.69 13.84 -1.46
CA HIS A 362 -1.57 14.98 -1.18
C HIS A 362 -1.87 15.15 0.33
N ARG A 363 -0.86 14.94 1.17
CA ARG A 363 -0.97 14.89 2.63
C ARG A 363 -1.33 16.21 3.31
N THR A 364 -2.40 16.18 4.11
CA THR A 364 -2.53 16.94 5.37
C THR A 364 -3.06 16.09 6.55
N GLU A 365 -3.78 15.00 6.30
CA GLU A 365 -4.56 14.29 7.32
C GLU A 365 -3.88 13.04 7.94
N PHE A 366 -3.96 12.91 9.28
CA PHE A 366 -3.43 11.78 10.06
C PHE A 366 -4.02 10.42 9.65
N TRP A 367 -5.33 10.37 9.37
CA TRP A 367 -6.04 9.12 9.07
C TRP A 367 -5.52 8.43 7.81
N ALA A 368 -5.16 9.21 6.80
CA ALA A 368 -4.54 8.67 5.60
C ALA A 368 -3.16 8.04 5.92
N VAL A 369 -2.46 8.48 6.97
CA VAL A 369 -1.15 7.91 7.35
C VAL A 369 -1.35 6.56 7.98
N PHE A 370 -2.25 6.53 8.93
CA PHE A 370 -2.59 5.32 9.64
C PHE A 370 -3.06 4.21 8.69
N LEU A 371 -3.96 4.52 7.75
CA LEU A 371 -4.47 3.53 6.77
C LEU A 371 -3.37 2.95 5.88
N VAL A 372 -2.38 3.75 5.48
CA VAL A 372 -1.28 3.27 4.63
C VAL A 372 -0.28 2.41 5.42
N TYR A 373 -0.02 2.74 6.68
CA TYR A 373 0.79 1.88 7.56
C TYR A 373 0.08 0.55 7.85
N LEU A 374 -1.22 0.58 8.11
CA LEU A 374 -2.02 -0.63 8.28
C LEU A 374 -2.09 -1.47 6.99
N GLY A 375 -2.23 -0.80 5.84
CA GLY A 375 -2.15 -1.42 4.52
C GLY A 375 -0.78 -2.04 4.25
N SER A 376 0.31 -1.39 4.66
CA SER A 376 1.68 -1.90 4.51
C SER A 376 1.90 -3.23 5.25
N ALA A 377 1.26 -3.38 6.41
CA ALA A 377 1.35 -4.60 7.22
C ALA A 377 0.57 -5.79 6.65
N THR A 378 -0.36 -5.55 5.72
CA THR A 378 -1.28 -6.58 5.18
C THR A 378 -1.15 -6.81 3.69
N LEU A 379 -0.71 -5.82 2.91
CA LEU A 379 -0.59 -5.86 1.46
C LEU A 379 0.89 -5.89 1.06
N PRO A 380 1.46 -7.05 0.67
CA PRO A 380 2.88 -7.17 0.33
C PRO A 380 3.40 -6.22 -0.75
N PRO A 381 2.64 -5.86 -1.80
CA PRO A 381 3.10 -4.90 -2.80
C PRO A 381 3.35 -3.50 -2.24
N LEU A 382 2.61 -3.07 -1.22
CA LEU A 382 2.61 -1.70 -0.76
C LEU A 382 3.94 -1.25 -0.14
N PRO A 383 4.59 -2.01 0.77
CA PRO A 383 5.94 -1.67 1.23
C PRO A 383 6.98 -1.64 0.11
N LEU A 384 6.82 -2.49 -0.92
CA LEU A 384 7.73 -2.45 -2.06
C LEU A 384 7.49 -1.21 -2.94
N THR A 385 6.24 -0.79 -3.16
CA THR A 385 5.97 0.43 -3.94
C THR A 385 6.55 1.67 -3.26
N GLN A 386 6.49 1.75 -1.92
CA GLN A 386 7.18 2.79 -1.15
C GLN A 386 8.69 2.74 -1.36
N ALA A 387 9.29 1.56 -1.23
CA ALA A 387 10.72 1.37 -1.45
C ALA A 387 11.12 1.71 -2.88
N ALA A 388 10.28 1.42 -3.88
CA ALA A 388 10.51 1.72 -5.29
C ALA A 388 10.54 3.23 -5.57
N VAL A 389 9.56 3.98 -5.05
CA VAL A 389 9.54 5.45 -5.17
C VAL A 389 10.76 6.07 -4.48
N TYR A 390 11.14 5.56 -3.31
CA TYR A 390 12.35 6.04 -2.63
C TYR A 390 13.64 5.73 -3.39
N MET A 391 13.73 4.55 -4.00
CA MET A 391 14.86 4.21 -4.87
C MET A 391 14.89 5.11 -6.11
N ALA A 392 13.74 5.45 -6.69
CA ALA A 392 13.67 6.39 -7.81
C ALA A 392 14.18 7.78 -7.40
N GLU A 393 13.78 8.29 -6.23
CA GLU A 393 14.24 9.58 -5.71
C GLU A 393 15.75 9.64 -5.45
N ALA A 394 16.32 8.61 -4.84
CA ALA A 394 17.76 8.54 -4.65
C ALA A 394 18.51 8.60 -5.99
N GLU A 395 17.94 7.98 -7.03
CA GLU A 395 18.56 7.84 -8.33
C GLU A 395 18.55 9.15 -9.13
N TYR A 396 17.41 9.86 -9.18
CA TYR A 396 17.34 11.15 -9.87
C TYR A 396 17.93 12.31 -9.05
N SER A 397 17.92 12.23 -7.72
CA SER A 397 18.52 13.27 -6.86
C SER A 397 20.05 13.17 -6.79
N HIS A 398 20.62 12.08 -7.31
CA HIS A 398 22.06 11.79 -7.28
C HIS A 398 22.67 11.82 -5.88
N GLN A 399 21.86 11.54 -4.85
CA GLN A 399 22.28 11.53 -3.46
C GLN A 399 22.15 10.12 -2.89
N GLY A 400 23.19 9.71 -2.16
CA GLY A 400 23.26 8.40 -1.54
C GLY A 400 22.20 8.20 -0.45
N PHE A 401 21.84 6.93 -0.29
CA PHE A 401 20.85 6.46 0.66
C PHE A 401 21.21 6.73 2.13
N SER A 402 20.26 7.23 2.93
CA SER A 402 20.32 7.12 4.39
C SER A 402 19.11 6.37 4.95
N MET A 403 19.38 5.46 5.90
CA MET A 403 18.39 4.51 6.43
C MET A 403 17.29 5.18 7.27
N PHE A 404 17.61 6.34 7.86
CA PHE A 404 16.78 7.05 8.82
C PHE A 404 16.10 8.28 8.24
N HIS A 405 16.32 8.61 6.96
CA HIS A 405 15.61 9.73 6.35
C HIS A 405 14.13 9.36 6.25
N ALA A 406 13.30 10.07 7.01
CA ALA A 406 11.87 10.14 6.77
C ALA A 406 11.64 11.31 5.82
N SER A 407 10.80 11.14 4.81
CA SER A 407 10.25 12.27 4.05
C SER A 407 8.74 12.34 4.26
N PRO A 408 8.09 13.44 3.88
CA PRO A 408 6.63 13.51 3.89
C PRO A 408 5.97 12.49 2.93
N LEU A 409 6.70 12.03 1.91
CA LEU A 409 6.21 11.17 0.83
C LEU A 409 6.36 9.67 1.10
N PHE A 410 7.31 9.26 1.94
CA PHE A 410 7.58 7.86 2.27
C PHE A 410 8.10 7.72 3.70
N TYR A 411 7.77 6.59 4.33
CA TYR A 411 8.27 6.27 5.65
C TYR A 411 9.71 5.74 5.61
N PRO A 412 10.47 5.85 6.72
CA PRO A 412 11.84 5.36 6.81
C PRO A 412 12.03 3.93 6.30
N VAL A 413 13.15 3.70 5.64
CA VAL A 413 13.39 2.45 4.89
C VAL A 413 13.39 1.21 5.77
N TRP A 414 13.89 1.32 7.00
CA TRP A 414 13.88 0.20 7.94
C TRP A 414 12.45 -0.25 8.29
N ILE A 415 11.47 0.66 8.22
CA ILE A 415 10.05 0.33 8.40
C ILE A 415 9.53 -0.47 7.20
N CYS A 416 9.95 -0.17 5.96
CA CYS A 416 9.62 -0.98 4.77
C CYS A 416 10.04 -2.44 4.96
N LEU A 417 11.29 -2.65 5.39
CA LEU A 417 11.85 -3.98 5.63
C LEU A 417 11.09 -4.72 6.75
N LEU A 418 10.72 -4.00 7.82
CA LEU A 418 9.95 -4.56 8.92
C LEU A 418 8.54 -4.99 8.48
N PHE A 419 7.86 -4.19 7.65
CA PHE A 419 6.57 -4.59 7.09
C PHE A 419 6.67 -5.80 6.17
N LEU A 420 7.71 -5.91 5.34
CA LEU A 420 7.91 -7.10 4.51
C LEU A 420 8.16 -8.35 5.36
N LEU A 421 8.93 -8.25 6.44
CA LEU A 421 9.11 -9.34 7.42
C LEU A 421 7.80 -9.70 8.12
N ALA A 422 7.01 -8.70 8.54
CA ALA A 422 5.71 -8.91 9.15
C ALA A 422 4.75 -9.65 8.20
N ASN A 423 4.73 -9.28 6.92
CA ASN A 423 3.94 -9.97 5.90
C ASN A 423 4.33 -11.45 5.77
N ILE A 424 5.64 -11.78 5.75
CA ILE A 424 6.11 -13.19 5.70
C ILE A 424 5.55 -13.98 6.89
N ILE A 425 5.64 -13.43 8.09
CA ILE A 425 5.16 -14.08 9.32
C ILE A 425 3.65 -14.25 9.27
N LEU A 426 2.92 -13.17 8.93
CA LEU A 426 1.46 -13.14 8.86
C LEU A 426 0.92 -14.19 7.88
N TYR A 427 1.39 -14.20 6.65
CA TYR A 427 0.91 -15.13 5.62
C TYR A 427 1.33 -16.57 5.89
N SER A 428 2.53 -16.79 6.43
CA SER A 428 2.96 -18.14 6.81
C SER A 428 2.10 -18.72 7.94
N PHE A 429 1.80 -17.90 8.96
CA PHE A 429 0.91 -18.29 10.05
C PHE A 429 -0.52 -18.52 9.54
N ALA A 430 -1.04 -17.63 8.70
CA ALA A 430 -2.36 -17.76 8.11
C ALA A 430 -2.48 -19.03 7.24
N ALA A 431 -1.47 -19.32 6.41
CA ALA A 431 -1.44 -20.53 5.58
C ALA A 431 -1.40 -21.80 6.45
N TRP A 432 -0.57 -21.82 7.49
CA TRP A 432 -0.50 -22.93 8.44
C TRP A 432 -1.84 -23.11 9.18
N TYR A 433 -2.42 -22.04 9.72
CA TYR A 433 -3.69 -22.07 10.43
C TYR A 433 -4.83 -22.58 9.53
N MET A 434 -4.99 -21.98 8.34
CA MET A 434 -6.05 -22.36 7.40
C MET A 434 -5.88 -23.78 6.86
N SER A 435 -4.64 -24.25 6.65
CA SER A 435 -4.39 -25.63 6.18
C SER A 435 -4.84 -26.71 7.17
N ASN A 436 -4.82 -26.41 8.47
CA ASN A 436 -5.27 -27.34 9.53
C ASN A 436 -6.79 -27.23 9.78
N VAL A 437 -7.36 -26.05 9.62
CA VAL A 437 -8.80 -25.79 9.86
C VAL A 437 -9.66 -26.21 8.67
N LEU A 438 -9.18 -26.00 7.45
CA LEU A 438 -9.89 -26.31 6.20
C LEU A 438 -9.20 -27.49 5.49
N PRO A 439 -9.51 -28.74 5.87
CA PRO A 439 -8.94 -29.94 5.26
C PRO A 439 -9.57 -30.21 3.88
N GLY A 440 -9.39 -29.32 2.89
CA GLY A 440 -9.77 -29.53 1.49
C GLY A 440 -10.99 -30.43 1.21
N GLU A 441 -10.84 -31.40 0.30
CA GLU A 441 -11.83 -32.47 0.03
C GLU A 441 -11.59 -33.72 0.89
N TYR A 442 -10.40 -33.87 1.47
CA TYR A 442 -9.93 -35.07 2.18
C TYR A 442 -9.16 -34.64 3.43
N GLY A 443 -9.22 -35.46 4.47
CA GLY A 443 -8.60 -35.22 5.77
C GLY A 443 -9.57 -34.76 6.85
N THR A 444 -9.08 -34.72 8.10
CA THR A 444 -9.85 -34.33 9.28
C THR A 444 -9.52 -32.90 9.67
N GLY A 445 -10.54 -32.05 9.81
CA GLY A 445 -10.36 -30.63 10.14
C GLY A 445 -10.14 -30.47 11.63
N LYS A 446 -9.09 -29.76 12.03
CA LYS A 446 -8.85 -29.44 13.43
C LYS A 446 -9.78 -28.29 13.87
N LYS A 447 -10.23 -28.28 15.12
CA LYS A 447 -11.09 -27.22 15.68
C LYS A 447 -10.39 -25.85 15.59
N LEU A 448 -11.13 -24.75 15.49
CA LEU A 448 -10.57 -23.39 15.34
C LEU A 448 -9.51 -23.02 16.40
N TRP A 449 -9.71 -23.45 17.65
CA TRP A 449 -8.80 -23.22 18.78
C TRP A 449 -7.77 -24.34 19.00
N PHE A 450 -7.49 -25.17 17.98
CA PHE A 450 -6.52 -26.27 18.11
C PHE A 450 -5.15 -25.77 18.58
N PHE A 451 -4.72 -24.59 18.13
CA PHE A 451 -3.42 -24.00 18.47
C PHE A 451 -3.29 -23.55 19.93
N VAL A 452 -4.40 -23.37 20.65
CA VAL A 452 -4.38 -23.03 22.09
C VAL A 452 -4.44 -24.29 22.95
N THR A 453 -4.86 -25.42 22.37
CA THR A 453 -5.10 -26.64 23.13
C THR A 453 -3.76 -27.34 23.42
N PRO A 454 -3.39 -27.60 24.69
CA PRO A 454 -2.13 -28.25 25.04
C PRO A 454 -1.93 -29.62 24.39
N SER A 455 -3.02 -30.30 24.01
CA SER A 455 -3.02 -31.59 23.31
C SER A 455 -2.45 -31.54 21.90
N TYR A 456 -2.34 -30.36 21.28
CA TYR A 456 -1.72 -30.19 19.96
C TYR A 456 -0.20 -30.12 20.06
N TRP A 457 0.31 -29.36 21.04
CA TRP A 457 1.74 -29.12 21.21
C TRP A 457 2.45 -30.22 21.97
N ARG A 458 1.75 -30.86 22.91
CA ARG A 458 2.25 -32.05 23.61
C ARG A 458 1.78 -33.26 22.82
N SER A 459 2.73 -33.96 22.19
CA SER A 459 2.51 -35.35 21.81
C SER A 459 1.93 -36.03 23.04
N ARG A 460 0.71 -36.57 22.94
CA ARG A 460 0.25 -37.51 23.95
C ARG A 460 1.36 -38.55 24.07
N PRO A 461 1.78 -38.94 25.29
CA PRO A 461 2.50 -40.19 25.41
C PRO A 461 1.68 -41.21 24.63
N THR A 462 2.32 -41.96 23.73
CA THR A 462 1.72 -43.18 23.17
C THR A 462 1.03 -43.86 24.34
N HIS A 463 -0.30 -43.82 24.38
CA HIS A 463 -1.03 -44.49 25.44
C HIS A 463 -0.51 -45.91 25.38
N LYS A 464 0.11 -46.39 26.46
CA LYS A 464 0.42 -47.80 26.51
C LYS A 464 -0.91 -48.53 26.28
N PRO A 465 -0.92 -49.59 25.46
CA PRO A 465 -2.13 -50.29 25.09
C PRO A 465 -2.96 -50.77 26.30
N ASP A 466 -2.36 -50.81 27.49
CA ASP A 466 -2.92 -51.34 28.73
C ASP A 466 -4.32 -50.80 29.12
N ASP A 467 -4.68 -49.55 28.80
CA ASP A 467 -6.01 -48.99 29.15
C ASP A 467 -7.07 -49.10 28.02
N GLU A 468 -6.66 -49.23 26.75
CA GLU A 468 -7.56 -49.41 25.59
C GLU A 468 -7.69 -50.89 25.18
N GLN A 469 -6.78 -51.76 25.63
CA GLN A 469 -6.90 -53.22 25.55
C GLN A 469 -8.16 -53.74 26.27
N VAL A 470 -8.66 -53.02 27.28
CA VAL A 470 -9.91 -53.37 27.98
C VAL A 470 -11.15 -53.17 27.10
N LEU A 471 -11.09 -52.30 26.07
CA LEU A 471 -12.18 -52.15 25.09
C LEU A 471 -12.03 -53.08 23.87
N LEU A 472 -10.83 -53.61 23.63
CA LEU A 472 -10.53 -54.57 22.57
C LEU A 472 -10.64 -56.03 23.04
N SER A 473 -10.83 -56.25 24.35
CA SER A 473 -11.10 -57.55 24.95
C SER A 473 -12.58 -57.94 24.95
N GLU A 474 -13.43 -57.30 24.13
CA GLU A 474 -14.66 -57.96 23.68
C GLU A 474 -14.29 -58.98 22.61
N LEU A 475 -13.91 -60.13 23.16
CA LEU A 475 -13.65 -61.42 22.54
C LEU A 475 -14.57 -61.71 21.34
N ASP A 476 -13.98 -61.97 20.17
CA ASP A 476 -14.40 -63.14 19.41
C ASP A 476 -14.32 -64.35 20.36
N GLU A 477 -15.33 -65.22 20.37
CA GLU A 477 -15.43 -66.42 21.22
C GLU A 477 -14.18 -67.35 21.15
N ASP A 478 -13.27 -67.12 20.21
CA ASP A 478 -12.09 -67.93 19.90
C ASP A 478 -10.75 -67.43 20.50
N GLY A 479 -10.70 -66.29 21.20
CA GLY A 479 -9.48 -65.82 21.88
C GLY A 479 -8.30 -65.43 20.97
N VAL A 480 -8.57 -65.07 19.71
CA VAL A 480 -7.56 -64.64 18.72
C VAL A 480 -7.50 -63.11 18.62
N GLU A 481 -6.30 -62.53 18.66
CA GLU A 481 -6.10 -61.08 18.54
C GLU A 481 -6.54 -60.53 17.16
N ALA A 482 -7.54 -59.65 17.16
CA ALA A 482 -7.93 -58.89 15.97
C ALA A 482 -6.93 -57.76 15.70
N GLU A 483 -6.49 -57.61 14.44
CA GLU A 483 -5.55 -56.56 14.03
C GLU A 483 -6.28 -55.30 13.57
N VAL A 484 -7.46 -55.44 12.99
CA VAL A 484 -8.34 -54.33 12.61
C VAL A 484 -9.71 -54.55 13.23
N VAL A 485 -10.24 -53.54 13.94
CA VAL A 485 -11.55 -53.61 14.61
C VAL A 485 -12.36 -52.38 14.23
N LEU A 486 -13.56 -52.58 13.69
CA LEU A 486 -14.52 -51.52 13.41
C LEU A 486 -15.64 -51.59 14.45
N GLN A 487 -15.96 -50.46 15.08
CA GLN A 487 -17.04 -50.36 16.06
C GLN A 487 -18.03 -49.28 15.63
N ASN A 488 -19.22 -49.72 15.20
CA ASN A 488 -20.37 -48.91 14.77
C ASN A 488 -19.96 -47.80 13.78
N LEU A 489 -19.10 -48.15 12.82
CA LEU A 489 -18.52 -47.20 11.89
C LEU A 489 -19.59 -46.71 10.91
N SER A 490 -19.95 -45.43 10.99
CA SER A 490 -20.93 -44.81 10.08
C SER A 490 -20.33 -43.61 9.35
N LYS A 491 -20.75 -43.42 8.09
CA LYS A 491 -20.43 -42.25 7.28
C LYS A 491 -21.69 -41.69 6.64
N THR A 492 -22.00 -40.45 6.98
CA THR A 492 -23.08 -39.67 6.39
C THR A 492 -22.50 -38.46 5.70
N TYR A 493 -22.79 -38.29 4.41
CA TYR A 493 -22.40 -37.11 3.64
C TYR A 493 -23.54 -36.10 3.62
N PRO A 494 -23.36 -34.92 4.24
CA PRO A 494 -24.37 -33.87 4.17
C PRO A 494 -24.40 -33.30 2.74
N LYS A 495 -25.59 -33.10 2.19
CA LYS A 495 -25.75 -32.31 0.95
C LYS A 495 -25.87 -30.84 1.32
N SER A 496 -24.77 -30.08 1.27
CA SER A 496 -24.83 -28.64 1.56
C SER A 496 -24.58 -27.77 0.31
N TRP A 497 -25.65 -27.14 -0.15
CA TRP A 497 -25.61 -25.71 -0.48
C TRP A 497 -26.61 -25.00 0.47
N PRO A 498 -26.26 -23.89 1.14
CA PRO A 498 -27.10 -23.29 2.19
C PRO A 498 -28.47 -22.76 1.74
N PHE A 499 -28.75 -22.77 0.42
CA PHE A 499 -29.99 -22.26 -0.17
C PHE A 499 -30.83 -23.32 -0.90
N ALA A 500 -30.43 -24.60 -0.85
CA ALA A 500 -31.20 -25.68 -1.46
C ALA A 500 -32.08 -26.37 -0.41
N CYS A 501 -33.29 -25.84 -0.19
CA CYS A 501 -34.30 -26.50 0.64
C CYS A 501 -34.67 -27.87 0.04
N GLY A 502 -34.57 -28.95 0.83
CA GLY A 502 -35.31 -30.20 0.59
C GLY A 502 -34.54 -31.41 0.05
N LYS A 503 -33.23 -31.58 0.29
CA LYS A 503 -32.55 -32.87 0.03
C LYS A 503 -31.96 -33.46 1.30
N GLU A 504 -32.34 -34.70 1.59
CA GLU A 504 -31.88 -35.49 2.74
C GLU A 504 -30.39 -35.86 2.63
N ASP A 505 -29.77 -36.07 3.80
CA ASP A 505 -28.39 -36.52 3.94
C ASP A 505 -28.21 -37.94 3.38
N ILE A 506 -27.07 -38.21 2.73
CA ILE A 506 -26.78 -39.53 2.17
C ILE A 506 -25.97 -40.33 3.18
N VAL A 507 -26.57 -41.37 3.75
CA VAL A 507 -25.87 -42.38 4.54
C VAL A 507 -25.12 -43.31 3.58
N ALA A 508 -23.78 -43.30 3.64
CA ALA A 508 -22.92 -44.11 2.79
C ALA A 508 -22.44 -45.40 3.47
N VAL A 509 -22.32 -45.38 4.79
CA VAL A 509 -22.02 -46.54 5.64
C VAL A 509 -22.81 -46.36 6.93
N ASP A 510 -23.48 -47.39 7.41
CA ASP A 510 -24.32 -47.34 8.61
C ASP A 510 -23.95 -48.44 9.60
N GLU A 511 -23.41 -48.04 10.75
CA GLU A 511 -23.14 -48.86 11.93
C GLU A 511 -22.36 -50.16 11.63
N LEU A 512 -21.34 -50.06 10.77
CA LEU A 512 -20.54 -51.21 10.36
C LEU A 512 -19.59 -51.65 11.48
N SER A 513 -19.77 -52.88 11.96
CA SER A 513 -18.98 -53.49 13.05
C SER A 513 -18.47 -54.86 12.63
N PHE A 514 -17.15 -55.03 12.59
CA PHE A 514 -16.49 -56.33 12.41
C PHE A 514 -15.01 -56.25 12.80
N SER A 515 -14.43 -57.42 13.08
CA SER A 515 -13.01 -57.62 13.37
C SER A 515 -12.33 -58.34 12.20
N ILE A 516 -11.06 -58.02 11.92
CA ILE A 516 -10.20 -58.76 11.00
C ILE A 516 -9.02 -59.30 11.79
N ARG A 517 -8.78 -60.61 11.69
CA ARG A 517 -7.71 -61.29 12.41
C ARG A 517 -6.36 -61.07 11.73
N LYS A 518 -5.28 -61.15 12.51
CA LYS A 518 -3.92 -61.04 11.98
C LYS A 518 -3.64 -62.14 10.95
N GLY A 519 -3.21 -61.75 9.76
CA GLY A 519 -2.91 -62.67 8.66
C GLY A 519 -4.13 -63.17 7.87
N GLU A 520 -5.34 -62.70 8.20
CA GLU A 520 -6.56 -63.00 7.45
C GLU A 520 -6.60 -62.21 6.13
N ILE A 521 -7.03 -62.86 5.04
CA ILE A 521 -7.30 -62.19 3.78
C ILE A 521 -8.77 -61.78 3.77
N PHE A 522 -9.03 -60.54 4.15
CA PHE A 522 -10.38 -59.96 4.14
C PHE A 522 -10.74 -59.38 2.76
N ALA A 523 -11.91 -59.73 2.23
CA ALA A 523 -12.43 -59.20 0.98
C ALA A 523 -13.79 -58.54 1.19
N LEU A 524 -13.86 -57.22 0.95
CA LEU A 524 -15.11 -56.46 1.02
C LEU A 524 -15.82 -56.48 -0.34
N LEU A 525 -16.85 -57.32 -0.48
CA LEU A 525 -17.63 -57.50 -1.71
C LEU A 525 -19.04 -56.90 -1.58
N GLY A 526 -19.61 -56.43 -2.68
CA GLY A 526 -20.96 -55.85 -2.71
C GLY A 526 -21.24 -55.09 -4.00
N HIS A 527 -22.49 -54.72 -4.26
CA HIS A 527 -22.87 -53.96 -5.47
C HIS A 527 -22.25 -52.55 -5.51
N ASN A 528 -22.25 -51.92 -6.69
CA ASN A 528 -21.80 -50.53 -6.82
C ASN A 528 -22.68 -49.61 -5.95
N GLY A 529 -22.05 -48.69 -5.21
CA GLY A 529 -22.74 -47.81 -4.27
C GLY A 529 -22.95 -48.37 -2.85
N ALA A 530 -22.60 -49.63 -2.56
CA ALA A 530 -22.76 -50.25 -1.24
C ALA A 530 -21.82 -49.70 -0.12
N GLY A 531 -21.15 -48.57 -0.30
CA GLY A 531 -20.27 -48.00 0.73
C GLY A 531 -18.85 -48.58 0.83
N LYS A 532 -18.49 -49.62 0.06
CA LYS A 532 -17.17 -50.30 0.13
C LYS A 532 -15.96 -49.36 0.13
N SER A 533 -15.86 -48.50 -0.89
CA SER A 533 -14.75 -47.55 -1.02
C SER A 533 -14.77 -46.51 0.10
N THR A 534 -15.95 -46.15 0.61
CA THR A 534 -16.11 -45.26 1.75
C THR A 534 -15.57 -45.89 3.03
N THR A 535 -15.87 -47.17 3.28
CA THR A 535 -15.32 -47.94 4.41
C THR A 535 -13.80 -47.99 4.35
N ILE A 536 -13.22 -48.35 3.20
CA ILE A 536 -11.76 -48.39 3.02
C ILE A 536 -11.14 -47.00 3.20
N SER A 537 -11.80 -45.95 2.71
CA SER A 537 -11.31 -44.57 2.86
C SER A 537 -11.33 -44.08 4.31
N MET A 538 -12.27 -44.56 5.13
CA MET A 538 -12.26 -44.29 6.58
C MET A 538 -11.13 -45.06 7.27
N LEU A 539 -10.94 -46.35 6.95
CA LEU A 539 -9.87 -47.18 7.52
C LEU A 539 -8.47 -46.66 7.19
N THR A 540 -8.29 -46.09 6.01
CA THR A 540 -7.03 -45.49 5.55
C THR A 540 -6.83 -44.04 6.02
N GLY A 541 -7.83 -43.47 6.72
CA GLY A 541 -7.74 -42.11 7.27
C GLY A 541 -8.00 -40.97 6.28
N LEU A 542 -8.40 -41.28 5.04
CA LEU A 542 -8.75 -40.26 4.04
C LEU A 542 -10.00 -39.46 4.42
N PHE A 543 -10.95 -40.10 5.09
CA PHE A 543 -12.14 -39.44 5.63
C PHE A 543 -12.33 -39.78 7.12
N PRO A 544 -12.72 -38.81 7.96
CA PRO A 544 -13.15 -39.12 9.31
C PRO A 544 -14.49 -39.89 9.27
N PRO A 545 -14.71 -40.87 10.17
CA PRO A 545 -16.05 -41.40 10.39
C PRO A 545 -16.99 -40.33 10.96
N THR A 546 -18.28 -40.42 10.63
CA THR A 546 -19.32 -39.54 11.20
C THR A 546 -19.72 -40.03 12.60
N ARG A 547 -19.77 -41.34 12.80
CA ARG A 547 -19.98 -42.03 14.07
C ARG A 547 -19.14 -43.31 14.13
N GLY A 548 -18.90 -43.80 15.34
CA GLY A 548 -18.05 -44.95 15.58
C GLY A 548 -16.56 -44.66 15.48
N ASP A 549 -15.76 -45.70 15.61
CA ASP A 549 -14.31 -45.64 15.45
C ASP A 549 -13.78 -46.92 14.79
N ALA A 550 -12.58 -46.82 14.23
CA ALA A 550 -11.85 -47.96 13.71
C ALA A 550 -10.47 -48.02 14.36
N PHE A 551 -10.05 -49.21 14.75
CA PHE A 551 -8.77 -49.46 15.40
C PHE A 551 -7.90 -50.32 14.49
N VAL A 552 -6.67 -49.89 14.23
CA VAL A 552 -5.65 -50.66 13.51
C VAL A 552 -4.48 -50.87 14.44
N LYS A 553 -4.16 -52.12 14.77
CA LYS A 553 -3.14 -52.50 15.77
C LYS A 553 -3.34 -51.80 17.12
N GLY A 554 -4.60 -51.64 17.52
CA GLY A 554 -4.98 -50.92 18.75
C GLY A 554 -4.94 -49.40 18.66
N TYR A 555 -4.60 -48.81 17.52
CA TYR A 555 -4.61 -47.35 17.33
C TYR A 555 -5.92 -46.90 16.67
N SER A 556 -6.65 -46.00 17.32
CA SER A 556 -7.82 -45.33 16.74
C SER A 556 -7.42 -44.51 15.51
N VAL A 557 -8.06 -44.79 14.38
CA VAL A 557 -7.85 -44.06 13.13
C VAL A 557 -8.30 -42.60 13.27
N ASN A 558 -9.27 -42.29 14.13
CA ASN A 558 -9.74 -40.91 14.34
C ASN A 558 -8.79 -40.09 15.25
N ARG A 559 -8.13 -40.74 16.22
CA ARG A 559 -7.34 -40.06 17.26
C ARG A 559 -5.82 -40.13 17.06
N ASN A 560 -5.32 -41.16 16.39
CA ASN A 560 -3.90 -41.53 16.37
C ASN A 560 -3.30 -41.61 14.96
N MET A 561 -3.79 -40.78 14.04
CA MET A 561 -3.32 -40.74 12.64
C MET A 561 -1.97 -40.02 12.43
N ASP A 562 -1.48 -39.24 13.40
CA ASP A 562 -0.29 -38.36 13.31
C ASP A 562 1.02 -38.97 13.84
#